data_AF-A0A9P9G1L1-F1
#
_entry.id   AF-A0A9P9G1L1-F1
#
_cell.length_a   1.000
_cell.length_b   1.000
_cell.length_c   1.000
_cell.angle_alpha   90.00
_cell.angle_beta   90.00
_cell.angle_gamma   90.00
#
_symmetry.space_group_name_H-M   'P 1'
#
loop_
_entity.id
_entity.type
_entity.pdbx_description
1 polymer ?
#
loop_
_entity_poly.entity_id
_entity_poly.type
_entity_poly.pdbx_seq_one_letter_code
_entity_poly.pdbx_strand_id
1 'polypeptide(L)'
;MVTGGFRSRQGIDAAIANGGCEMAGLARPSVLNPKLPKNVVLNPETQDQEARLYARRIRQTWFARFVGAQAIGASAETSWYGEQIRKMAKS
;
A
#
# COMPACT_ATOMS: atom_id res chain seq x y z
N MET A 1 3.20 16.03 6.51
CA MET A 1 2.60 14.93 5.69
C MET A 1 3.66 13.89 5.33
N VAL A 2 3.37 12.60 5.51
CA VAL A 2 4.24 11.47 5.09
C VAL A 2 3.49 10.54 4.13
N THR A 3 4.16 9.96 3.13
CA THR A 3 3.48 9.21 2.04
C THR A 3 3.85 7.73 1.96
N GLY A 4 4.61 7.22 2.94
CA GLY A 4 5.00 5.82 3.01
C GLY A 4 5.56 5.44 4.37
N GLY A 5 5.56 4.15 4.66
CA GLY A 5 6.12 3.59 5.90
C GLY A 5 5.06 2.96 6.81
N PHE A 6 3.83 3.46 6.80
CA PHE A 6 2.75 2.89 7.59
C PHE A 6 2.29 1.53 7.09
N ARG A 7 1.91 0.66 8.03
CA ARG A 7 1.41 -0.71 7.78
C ARG A 7 0.11 -1.02 8.53
N SER A 8 -0.36 -0.12 9.39
CA SER A 8 -1.60 -0.28 10.16
C SER A 8 -2.19 1.08 10.53
N ARG A 9 -3.48 1.08 10.90
CA ARG A 9 -4.16 2.22 11.52
C ARG A 9 -3.43 2.69 12.79
N GLN A 10 -3.13 1.77 13.69
CA GLN A 10 -2.43 2.09 14.95
C GLN A 10 -1.09 2.82 14.71
N GLY A 11 -0.34 2.44 13.68
CA GLY A 11 0.90 3.14 13.34
C GLY A 11 0.68 4.59 12.88
N ILE A 12 -0.42 4.85 12.17
CA ILE A 12 -0.82 6.20 11.77
C ILE A 12 -1.27 7.00 13.00
N ASP A 13 -2.16 6.43 13.82
CA ASP A 13 -2.70 7.10 15.01
C ASP A 13 -1.58 7.46 16.00
N ALA A 14 -0.64 6.55 16.23
CA ALA A 14 0.52 6.82 17.07
C ALA A 14 1.42 7.93 16.50
N ALA A 15 1.61 7.98 15.18
CA ALA A 15 2.41 9.04 14.56
C ALA A 15 1.72 10.41 14.65
N ILE A 16 0.39 10.45 14.52
CA ILE A 16 -0.38 11.69 14.69
C ILE A 16 -0.36 12.14 16.15
N ALA A 17 -0.64 11.22 17.09
CA ALA A 17 -0.70 11.51 18.52
C ALA A 17 0.63 12.04 19.09
N ASN A 18 1.76 11.54 18.58
CA ASN A 18 3.09 11.97 18.98
C ASN A 18 3.61 13.19 18.19
N GLY A 19 2.78 13.82 17.34
CA GLY A 19 3.18 14.97 16.53
C GLY A 19 4.16 14.65 15.40
N GLY A 20 4.32 13.38 15.03
CA GLY A 20 5.20 12.93 13.95
C GLY A 20 4.68 13.26 12.55
N CYS A 21 3.36 13.41 12.37
CA CYS A 21 2.76 13.94 11.13
C CYS A 21 1.29 14.35 11.32
N GLU A 22 0.80 15.35 10.57
CA GLU A 22 -0.65 15.62 10.53
C GLU A 22 -1.41 14.83 9.45
N MET A 23 -0.70 14.26 8.47
CA MET A 23 -1.31 13.57 7.33
C MET A 23 -0.46 12.38 6.86
N ALA A 24 -1.13 11.27 6.52
CA ALA A 24 -0.53 10.04 6.04
C ALA A 24 -1.08 9.63 4.65
N GLY A 25 -0.19 9.38 3.70
CA GLY A 25 -0.52 8.89 2.36
C GLY A 25 -0.60 7.36 2.32
N LEU A 26 -1.58 6.85 1.56
CA LEU A 26 -1.93 5.42 1.50
C LEU A 26 -1.72 4.79 0.11
N ALA A 27 -0.79 5.33 -0.69
CA ALA A 27 -0.66 5.09 -2.14
C ALA A 27 -0.81 3.62 -2.59
N ARG A 28 0.20 2.76 -2.34
CA ARG A 28 0.20 1.36 -2.85
C ARG A 28 -0.97 0.52 -2.31
N PRO A 29 -1.31 0.56 -1.01
CA PRO A 29 -2.50 -0.11 -0.50
C PRO A 29 -3.81 0.36 -1.15
N SER A 30 -3.94 1.65 -1.45
CA SER A 30 -5.12 2.20 -2.12
C SER A 30 -5.32 1.70 -3.55
N VAL A 31 -4.25 1.23 -4.22
CA VAL A 31 -4.38 0.59 -5.54
C VAL A 31 -5.09 -0.76 -5.45
N LEU A 32 -4.94 -1.47 -4.33
CA LEU A 32 -5.62 -2.76 -4.10
C LEU A 32 -7.04 -2.57 -3.55
N ASN A 33 -7.23 -1.54 -2.74
CA ASN A 33 -8.51 -1.19 -2.15
C ASN A 33 -8.68 0.35 -2.21
N PRO A 34 -9.34 0.89 -3.24
CA PRO A 34 -9.53 2.34 -3.36
C PRO A 34 -10.31 2.95 -2.20
N LYS A 35 -11.18 2.15 -1.56
CA LYS A 35 -11.98 2.55 -0.41
C LYS A 35 -11.26 2.32 0.92
N LEU A 36 -9.97 1.97 0.92
CA LEU A 36 -9.14 1.70 2.10
C LEU A 36 -9.27 2.75 3.22
N PRO A 37 -9.28 4.07 2.93
CA PRO A 37 -9.49 5.06 3.99
C PRO A 37 -10.82 4.85 4.70
N LYS A 38 -11.89 4.56 3.96
CA LYS A 38 -13.26 4.47 4.49
C LYS A 38 -13.54 3.13 5.14
N ASN A 39 -13.15 2.01 4.52
CA ASN A 39 -13.58 0.68 4.97
C ASN A 39 -12.62 0.00 5.95
N VAL A 40 -11.38 0.51 6.09
CA VAL A 40 -10.38 -0.07 6.99
C VAL A 40 -9.81 0.99 7.92
N VAL A 41 -9.22 2.07 7.40
CA VAL A 41 -8.45 3.02 8.24
C VAL A 41 -9.35 3.85 9.15
N LEU A 42 -10.46 4.37 8.64
CA LEU A 42 -11.39 5.19 9.40
C LEU A 42 -12.65 4.40 9.81
N ASN A 43 -12.67 3.09 9.59
CA ASN A 43 -13.81 2.25 9.93
C ASN A 43 -13.71 1.78 11.40
N PRO A 44 -14.58 2.25 12.31
CA PRO A 44 -14.55 1.83 13.70
C PRO A 44 -14.94 0.36 13.90
N GLU A 45 -15.66 -0.25 12.94
CA GLU A 45 -16.07 -1.66 13.01
C GLU A 45 -14.91 -2.62 12.69
N THR A 46 -13.87 -2.15 12.00
CA THR A 46 -12.67 -2.94 11.77
C THR A 46 -11.87 -2.99 13.06
N GLN A 47 -11.48 -4.17 13.54
CA GLN A 47 -10.61 -4.27 14.71
C GLN A 47 -9.20 -3.76 14.39
N ASP A 48 -8.54 -3.12 15.36
CA ASP A 48 -7.21 -2.55 15.18
C ASP A 48 -6.16 -3.54 14.65
N GLN A 49 -6.24 -4.78 15.11
CA GLN A 49 -5.32 -5.85 14.70
C GLN A 49 -5.47 -6.21 13.21
N GLU A 50 -6.68 -6.02 12.69
CA GLU A 50 -7.07 -6.33 11.31
C GLU A 50 -6.97 -5.11 10.38
N ALA A 51 -6.92 -3.90 10.94
CA ALA A 51 -6.77 -2.64 10.22
C ALA A 51 -5.35 -2.45 9.63
N ARG A 52 -4.96 -3.37 8.75
CA ARG A 52 -3.65 -3.45 8.11
C ARG A 52 -3.66 -2.87 6.70
N LEU A 53 -2.61 -2.13 6.37
CA LEU A 53 -2.39 -1.53 5.07
C LEU A 53 -1.61 -2.53 4.19
N TYR A 54 -2.34 -3.44 3.56
CA TYR A 54 -1.74 -4.44 2.68
C TYR A 54 -1.24 -3.79 1.39
N ALA A 55 0.04 -4.00 1.09
CA ALA A 55 0.62 -3.80 -0.23
C ALA A 55 1.15 -5.14 -0.73
N ARG A 56 0.83 -5.48 -1.98
CA ARG A 56 1.33 -6.72 -2.59
C ARG A 56 2.84 -6.59 -2.75
N ARG A 57 3.60 -7.39 -2.00
CA ARG A 57 5.02 -7.61 -2.29
C ARG A 57 5.05 -8.67 -3.39
N ILE A 58 5.45 -8.27 -4.60
CA ILE A 58 5.55 -9.22 -5.72
C ILE A 58 6.66 -10.21 -5.38
N ARG A 59 6.30 -11.42 -4.97
CA ARG A 59 7.25 -12.51 -4.70
C ARG A 59 7.88 -12.89 -6.05
N GLN A 60 9.15 -12.54 -6.24
CA GLN A 60 9.91 -12.69 -7.48
C GLN A 60 10.21 -14.16 -7.87
N THR A 61 9.43 -15.14 -7.44
CA THR A 61 9.95 -16.51 -7.29
C THR A 61 10.06 -17.33 -8.58
N TRP A 62 9.28 -17.08 -9.64
CA TRP A 62 9.30 -17.99 -10.81
C TRP A 62 9.75 -17.35 -12.13
N PHE A 63 9.36 -16.11 -12.44
CA PHE A 63 9.77 -15.42 -13.68
C PHE A 63 11.17 -14.78 -13.60
N ALA A 64 11.65 -14.42 -12.41
CA ALA A 64 12.96 -13.81 -12.22
C ALA A 64 14.14 -14.78 -12.42
N ARG A 65 13.87 -16.09 -12.48
CA ARG A 65 14.88 -17.10 -12.86
C ARG A 65 15.15 -17.12 -14.36
N PHE A 66 14.18 -16.72 -15.18
CA PHE A 66 14.31 -16.74 -16.64
C PHE A 66 14.84 -15.42 -17.19
N VAL A 67 14.64 -14.32 -16.46
CA VAL A 67 15.00 -12.97 -16.88
C VAL A 67 15.90 -12.39 -15.79
N GLY A 68 17.19 -12.20 -16.09
CA GLY A 68 18.27 -11.94 -15.14
C GLY A 68 17.89 -11.07 -13.92
N ALA A 69 18.19 -11.59 -12.74
CA ALA A 69 17.73 -11.11 -11.42
C ALA A 69 18.05 -9.65 -11.07
N GLN A 70 18.84 -8.92 -11.87
CA GLN A 70 19.26 -7.55 -11.58
C GLN A 70 18.34 -6.47 -12.18
N ALA A 71 17.45 -6.79 -13.14
CA ALA A 71 16.67 -5.76 -13.85
C ALA A 71 15.23 -5.52 -13.33
N ILE A 72 14.71 -6.35 -12.41
CA ILE A 72 13.25 -6.56 -12.26
C ILE A 72 12.68 -6.05 -10.93
N GLY A 73 13.52 -5.74 -9.94
CA GLY A 73 13.08 -5.45 -8.57
C GLY A 73 12.15 -4.23 -8.43
N ALA A 74 12.52 -3.09 -9.02
CA ALA A 74 11.77 -1.84 -8.86
C ALA A 74 10.83 -1.55 -10.04
N SER A 75 11.25 -1.89 -11.27
CA SER A 75 10.51 -1.55 -12.50
C SER A 75 9.25 -2.40 -12.69
N ALA A 76 9.29 -3.69 -12.33
CA ALA A 76 8.13 -4.57 -12.53
C ALA A 76 7.02 -4.29 -11.51
N GLU A 77 7.37 -4.01 -10.25
CA GLU A 77 6.40 -3.62 -9.22
C GLU A 77 5.72 -2.29 -9.59
N THR A 78 6.51 -1.27 -9.95
CA THR A 78 5.99 0.05 -10.36
C THR A 78 5.10 -0.07 -11.59
N SER A 79 5.52 -0.84 -12.60
CA SER A 79 4.72 -1.08 -13.82
C SER A 79 3.39 -1.77 -13.51
N TRP A 80 3.39 -2.76 -12.61
CA TRP A 80 2.17 -3.46 -12.22
C TRP A 80 1.20 -2.54 -11.47
N TYR A 81 1.67 -1.77 -10.50
CA TYR A 81 0.82 -0.78 -9.81
C TYR A 81 0.29 0.27 -10.78
N GLY A 82 1.11 0.76 -11.72
CA GLY A 82 0.69 1.69 -12.77
C GLY A 82 -0.42 1.11 -13.65
N GLU A 83 -0.31 -0.17 -14.03
CA GLU A 83 -1.36 -0.87 -14.78
C GLU A 83 -2.67 -0.96 -13.98
N GLN A 84 -2.60 -1.30 -12.70
CA GLN A 84 -3.79 -1.36 -11.85
C GLN A 84 -4.46 0.01 -11.73
N ILE A 85 -3.68 1.08 -11.54
CA ILE A 85 -4.20 2.46 -11.54
C ILE A 85 -4.90 2.79 -12.85
N ARG A 86 -4.30 2.42 -13.98
CA ARG A 86 -4.91 2.64 -15.30
C ARG A 86 -6.21 1.87 -15.48
N LYS A 87 -6.32 0.65 -14.92
CA LYS A 87 -7.57 -0.13 -14.95
C LYS A 87 -8.66 0.53 -14.11
N MET A 88 -8.33 1.03 -12.93
CA MET A 88 -9.27 1.78 -12.09
C MET A 88 -9.74 3.08 -12.75
N ALA A 89 -8.90 3.75 -13.54
CA ALA A 89 -9.30 4.96 -14.25
C ALA A 89 -10.29 4.70 -15.40
N LYS A 90 -10.44 3.45 -15.84
CA LYS A 90 -11.35 3.04 -16.93
C LYS A 90 -12.64 2.37 -16.43
N SER A 91 -12.78 2.16 -15.12
CA SER A 91 -13.90 1.46 -14.48
C SER A 91 -14.93 2.39 -13.88
#